data_AF-A0A7U1Q9B5-F1
#
_entry.id   AF-A0A7U1Q9B5-F1
#
_cell.length_a   1.000
_cell.length_b   1.000
_cell.length_c   1.000
_cell.angle_alpha   90.00
_cell.angle_beta   90.00
_cell.angle_gamma   90.00
#
_symmetry.space_group_name_H-M   'P 1'
#
loop_
_entity.id
_entity.type
_entity.pdbx_description
1 polymer ?
#
loop_
_entity_poly.entity_id
_entity_poly.type
_entity_poly.pdbx_seq_one_letter_code
_entity_poly.pdbx_strand_id
1 'polypeptide(L)'
;MKILVDENMPYARELFSRLGEVKAVPGRPIPVEELNHADALMVRSVTKVNESLLSGTPINFVGTATAGTDHVDEAWLKQAGIGFSAAPGCNAIAVVEYVFSALLMLAERDGFSLRDRTIGIVGVGNVGSRLQTRLEALGIRTLLCDPPRAARGDEGDFRTLDELVQEADVLTFHTPLYKDGPYKTLHLADETLIRRLKPGAILINACRGPVVDNAALLARLNAGQPLSVVLDVWEGEPDLNVALLEAVDIGTSHIAGYTLEGKARGTTQVFEAYSAFIGREQRVALETLLPAPEFGRITLHGPLDQPTLKRLAHLVYDVRRDDAPLRKVAGIPGEFDKLRKNYLERREWSSLYVMCDDETAAALLCKLGFNAVHHPAH
;
A
#
# COMPACT_ATOMS: atom_id res chain seq x y z
N MET A 1 -20.00 27.49 1.19
CA MET A 1 -19.64 26.15 1.65
C MET A 1 -18.17 26.18 2.05
N LYS A 2 -17.88 25.95 3.32
CA LYS A 2 -16.53 25.93 3.89
C LYS A 2 -16.09 24.48 4.07
N ILE A 3 -14.90 24.16 3.58
CA ILE A 3 -14.33 22.82 3.53
C ILE A 3 -13.03 22.85 4.33
N LEU A 4 -12.95 22.03 5.37
CA LEU A 4 -11.69 21.82 6.08
C LEU A 4 -10.94 20.67 5.43
N VAL A 5 -9.65 20.86 5.20
CA VAL A 5 -8.76 19.83 4.66
C VAL A 5 -7.55 19.68 5.56
N ASP A 6 -7.06 18.45 5.73
CA ASP A 6 -5.78 18.21 6.39
C ASP A 6 -4.66 18.95 5.64
N GLU A 7 -3.84 19.72 6.37
CA GLU A 7 -2.76 20.52 5.81
C GLU A 7 -1.71 19.71 5.04
N ASN A 8 -1.59 18.41 5.33
CA ASN A 8 -0.68 17.48 4.68
C ASN A 8 -1.40 16.63 3.60
N MET A 9 -2.64 16.95 3.22
CA MET A 9 -3.33 16.31 2.10
C MET A 9 -2.88 16.95 0.78
N PRO A 10 -2.14 16.23 -0.09
CA PRO A 10 -1.58 16.83 -1.29
C PRO A 10 -2.68 17.21 -2.27
N TYR A 11 -2.49 18.32 -2.97
CA TYR A 11 -3.44 18.89 -3.95
C TYR A 11 -4.82 19.26 -3.38
N ALA A 12 -5.05 19.14 -2.07
CA ALA A 12 -6.37 19.38 -1.48
C ALA A 12 -6.86 20.82 -1.72
N ARG A 13 -6.00 21.83 -1.49
CA ARG A 13 -6.39 23.22 -1.74
C ARG A 13 -6.75 23.46 -3.21
N GLU A 14 -5.94 22.95 -4.14
CA GLU A 14 -6.15 23.11 -5.59
C GLU A 14 -7.45 22.47 -6.07
N LEU A 15 -7.78 21.29 -5.53
CA LEU A 15 -8.98 20.56 -5.89
C LEU A 15 -10.22 21.15 -5.21
N PHE A 16 -10.25 21.19 -3.88
CA PHE A 16 -11.45 21.57 -3.13
C PHE A 16 -11.81 23.06 -3.29
N SER A 17 -10.88 23.94 -3.68
CA SER A 17 -11.21 25.35 -3.96
C SER A 17 -12.17 25.52 -5.14
N ARG A 18 -12.31 24.49 -5.98
CA ARG A 18 -13.31 24.43 -7.07
C ARG A 18 -14.74 24.26 -6.56
N LEU A 19 -14.92 23.83 -5.30
CA LEU A 19 -16.22 23.47 -4.72
C LEU A 19 -16.64 24.42 -3.58
N GLY A 20 -15.72 25.14 -2.96
CA GLY A 20 -16.01 26.06 -1.87
C GLY A 20 -14.78 26.76 -1.30
N GLU A 21 -14.97 27.43 -0.16
CA GLU A 21 -13.88 28.03 0.62
C GLU A 21 -13.09 26.93 1.33
N VAL A 22 -11.78 26.84 1.10
CA VAL A 22 -10.94 25.79 1.68
C VAL A 22 -10.02 26.34 2.76
N LYS A 23 -10.06 25.72 3.94
CA LYS A 23 -9.11 25.97 5.01
C LYS A 23 -8.32 24.71 5.34
N ALA A 24 -7.00 24.80 5.19
CA ALA A 24 -6.09 23.77 5.65
C ALA A 24 -5.97 23.85 7.18
N VAL A 25 -6.07 22.70 7.86
CA VAL A 25 -5.96 22.58 9.32
C VAL A 25 -5.06 21.40 9.69
N PRO A 26 -4.38 21.44 10.85
CA PRO A 26 -3.65 20.29 11.35
C PRO A 26 -4.57 19.09 11.56
N GLY A 27 -4.13 17.89 11.19
CA GLY A 27 -4.88 16.64 11.44
C GLY A 27 -4.86 16.20 12.91
N ARG A 28 -3.88 16.67 13.70
CA ARG A 28 -3.77 16.38 15.13
C ARG A 28 -3.01 17.49 15.91
N PRO A 29 -3.62 18.14 16.91
CA PRO A 29 -5.06 18.18 17.15
C PRO A 29 -5.77 18.97 16.05
N ILE A 30 -6.98 18.54 15.68
CA ILE A 30 -7.84 19.32 14.80
C ILE A 30 -8.44 20.52 15.58
N PRO A 31 -8.44 21.74 15.03
CA PRO A 31 -9.04 22.90 15.70
C PRO A 31 -10.57 22.77 15.76
N VAL A 32 -11.12 22.43 16.93
CA VAL A 32 -12.56 22.17 17.10
C VAL A 32 -13.43 23.39 16.76
N GLU A 33 -12.96 24.59 17.06
CA GLU A 33 -13.67 25.83 16.70
C GLU A 33 -13.90 25.96 15.18
N GLU A 34 -12.99 25.44 14.35
CA GLU A 34 -13.15 25.49 12.89
C GLU A 34 -14.29 24.60 12.40
N LEU A 35 -14.58 23.50 13.12
CA LEU A 35 -15.65 22.56 12.77
C LEU A 35 -17.02 23.22 12.86
N ASN A 36 -17.22 24.16 13.79
CA ASN A 36 -18.48 24.89 13.98
C ASN A 36 -18.86 25.81 12.80
N HIS A 37 -17.94 26.01 11.87
CA HIS A 37 -18.12 26.91 10.74
C HIS A 37 -17.94 26.21 9.39
N ALA A 38 -17.81 24.88 9.38
CA ALA A 38 -17.52 24.09 8.19
C ALA A 38 -18.65 23.13 7.82
N ASP A 39 -18.81 22.89 6.52
CA ASP A 39 -19.81 21.97 5.98
C ASP A 39 -19.22 20.58 5.75
N ALA A 40 -17.91 20.49 5.44
CA ALA A 40 -17.25 19.24 5.13
C ALA A 40 -15.82 19.17 5.68
N LEU A 41 -15.39 17.95 5.99
CA LEU A 41 -14.10 17.65 6.60
C LEU A 41 -13.35 16.57 5.81
N MET A 42 -12.20 16.91 5.25
CA MET A 42 -11.32 16.00 4.50
C MET A 42 -10.07 15.69 5.32
N VAL A 43 -9.89 14.43 5.71
CA VAL A 43 -8.86 14.00 6.66
C VAL A 43 -7.91 12.97 6.09
N ARG A 44 -6.84 12.71 6.84
CA ARG A 44 -5.94 11.56 6.68
C ARG A 44 -6.02 10.66 7.93
N SER A 45 -5.21 9.60 7.98
CA SER A 45 -5.24 8.59 9.04
C SER A 45 -4.93 9.09 10.46
N VAL A 46 -4.36 10.30 10.60
CA VAL A 46 -3.99 10.86 11.91
C VAL A 46 -5.19 11.41 12.69
N THR A 47 -6.25 11.82 11.99
CA THR A 47 -7.46 12.39 12.59
C THR A 47 -8.40 11.26 12.99
N LYS A 48 -8.82 11.20 14.27
CA LYS A 48 -9.83 10.25 14.72
C LYS A 48 -11.22 10.88 14.56
N VAL A 49 -12.00 10.38 13.62
CA VAL A 49 -13.34 10.89 13.33
C VAL A 49 -14.39 10.01 14.01
N ASN A 50 -15.07 10.56 14.99
CA ASN A 50 -16.08 9.86 15.80
C ASN A 50 -17.11 10.87 16.35
N GLU A 51 -18.06 10.36 17.14
CA GLU A 51 -19.10 11.17 17.79
C GLU A 51 -18.54 12.35 18.58
N SER A 52 -17.52 12.10 19.40
CA SER A 52 -16.94 13.13 20.26
C SER A 52 -16.34 14.30 19.47
N LEU A 53 -15.92 14.06 18.22
CA LEU A 53 -15.36 15.10 17.37
C LEU A 53 -16.43 15.91 16.65
N LEU A 54 -17.49 15.25 16.16
CA LEU A 54 -18.42 15.85 15.18
C LEU A 54 -19.83 16.14 15.71
N SER A 55 -20.21 15.59 16.86
CA SER A 55 -21.53 15.84 17.45
C SER A 55 -21.74 17.34 17.70
N GLY A 56 -22.88 17.87 17.23
CA GLY A 56 -23.21 19.30 17.33
C GLY A 56 -22.52 20.22 16.31
N THR A 57 -21.70 19.68 15.40
CA THR A 57 -21.07 20.46 14.33
C THR A 57 -21.95 20.47 13.06
N PRO A 58 -21.82 21.49 12.19
CA PRO A 58 -22.50 21.54 10.89
C PRO A 58 -21.90 20.61 9.81
N ILE A 59 -20.88 19.80 10.13
CA ILE A 59 -20.26 18.87 9.19
C ILE A 59 -21.31 17.86 8.69
N ASN A 60 -21.56 17.87 7.38
CA ASN A 60 -22.48 16.98 6.70
C ASN A 60 -21.79 15.98 5.75
N PHE A 61 -20.47 16.12 5.55
CA PHE A 61 -19.66 15.19 4.79
C PHE A 61 -18.25 15.02 5.38
N VAL A 62 -17.80 13.76 5.46
CA VAL A 62 -16.44 13.40 5.82
C VAL A 62 -15.79 12.61 4.70
N GLY A 63 -14.62 13.07 4.26
CA GLY A 63 -13.78 12.38 3.31
C GLY A 63 -12.47 11.94 3.93
N THR A 64 -12.03 10.71 3.74
CA THR A 64 -10.67 10.28 4.14
C THR A 64 -9.83 9.89 2.92
N ALA A 65 -8.71 10.60 2.71
CA ALA A 65 -7.79 10.36 1.59
C ALA A 65 -6.87 9.15 1.87
N THR A 66 -7.46 8.05 2.35
CA THR A 66 -6.77 6.83 2.76
C THR A 66 -7.57 5.61 2.30
N ALA A 67 -6.85 4.51 2.04
CA ALA A 67 -7.48 3.24 1.69
C ALA A 67 -8.11 2.54 2.92
N GLY A 68 -7.46 2.62 4.08
CA GLY A 68 -8.01 2.13 5.35
C GLY A 68 -8.86 3.18 6.05
N THR A 69 -9.83 2.73 6.85
CA THR A 69 -10.80 3.56 7.58
C THR A 69 -10.78 3.33 9.09
N ASP A 70 -9.74 2.67 9.62
CA ASP A 70 -9.56 2.33 11.05
C ASP A 70 -9.65 3.54 12.02
N HIS A 71 -9.55 4.76 11.51
CA HIS A 71 -9.63 6.03 12.24
C HIS A 71 -10.99 6.72 12.13
N VAL A 72 -11.97 6.13 11.45
CA VAL A 72 -13.30 6.70 11.21
C VAL A 72 -14.38 5.76 11.75
N ASP A 73 -15.27 6.28 12.58
CA ASP A 73 -16.48 5.58 13.02
C ASP A 73 -17.58 5.67 11.95
N GLU A 74 -17.49 4.80 10.93
CA GLU A 74 -18.44 4.78 9.81
C GLU A 74 -19.87 4.46 10.24
N ALA A 75 -20.04 3.62 11.27
CA ALA A 75 -21.35 3.25 11.80
C ALA A 75 -22.04 4.47 12.41
N TRP A 76 -21.31 5.25 13.21
CA TRP A 76 -21.82 6.47 13.78
C TRP A 76 -22.09 7.55 12.72
N LEU A 77 -21.18 7.76 11.76
CA LEU A 77 -21.41 8.73 10.67
C LEU A 77 -22.72 8.44 9.92
N LYS A 78 -22.98 7.16 9.63
CA LYS A 78 -24.22 6.71 9.00
C LYS A 78 -25.44 6.99 9.87
N GLN A 79 -25.37 6.73 11.18
CA GLN A 79 -26.45 7.01 12.13
C GLN A 79 -26.76 8.51 12.23
N ALA A 80 -25.71 9.35 12.19
CA ALA A 80 -25.82 10.80 12.24
C ALA A 80 -26.27 11.43 10.91
N GLY A 81 -26.40 10.65 9.83
CA GLY A 81 -26.77 11.15 8.51
C GLY A 81 -25.66 11.96 7.82
N ILE A 82 -24.40 11.76 8.23
CA ILE A 82 -23.23 12.42 7.66
C ILE A 82 -22.73 11.60 6.47
N GLY A 83 -22.61 12.23 5.31
CA GLY A 83 -22.03 11.60 4.12
C GLY A 83 -20.59 11.17 4.36
N PHE A 84 -20.20 10.01 3.85
CA PHE A 84 -18.85 9.49 4.03
C PHE A 84 -18.25 8.95 2.74
N SER A 85 -16.97 9.23 2.51
CA SER A 85 -16.19 8.59 1.47
C SER A 85 -14.75 8.33 1.92
N ALA A 86 -14.23 7.16 1.56
CA ALA A 86 -12.82 6.80 1.65
C ALA A 86 -12.21 6.69 0.24
N ALA A 87 -10.91 6.40 0.17
CA ALA A 87 -10.21 6.21 -1.10
C ALA A 87 -9.68 4.77 -1.25
N PRO A 88 -10.56 3.76 -1.38
CA PRO A 88 -10.15 2.36 -1.43
C PRO A 88 -9.22 2.10 -2.62
N GLY A 89 -8.08 1.45 -2.34
CA GLY A 89 -7.08 1.12 -3.37
C GLY A 89 -6.27 2.31 -3.89
N CYS A 90 -6.41 3.51 -3.31
CA CYS A 90 -5.63 4.69 -3.71
C CYS A 90 -4.11 4.48 -3.65
N ASN A 91 -3.62 3.60 -2.78
CA ASN A 91 -2.19 3.30 -2.66
C ASN A 91 -1.84 1.85 -3.06
N ALA A 92 -2.76 1.12 -3.70
CA ALA A 92 -2.56 -0.29 -3.96
C ALA A 92 -1.41 -0.58 -4.94
N ILE A 93 -1.24 0.26 -5.96
CA ILE A 93 -0.15 0.13 -6.95
C ILE A 93 1.21 0.21 -6.26
N ALA A 94 1.43 1.23 -5.43
CA ALA A 94 2.64 1.39 -4.64
C ALA A 94 3.00 0.15 -3.79
N VAL A 95 2.02 -0.46 -3.12
CA VAL A 95 2.28 -1.68 -2.31
C VAL A 95 2.67 -2.86 -3.20
N VAL A 96 2.03 -3.01 -4.36
CA VAL A 96 2.39 -4.07 -5.32
C VAL A 96 3.83 -3.89 -5.81
N GLU A 97 4.21 -2.67 -6.20
CA GLU A 97 5.57 -2.36 -6.64
C GLU A 97 6.60 -2.52 -5.52
N TYR A 98 6.20 -2.29 -4.26
CA TYR A 98 7.04 -2.58 -3.09
C TYR A 98 7.35 -4.07 -2.98
N VAL A 99 6.31 -4.93 -3.08
CA VAL A 99 6.47 -6.38 -3.04
C VAL A 99 7.37 -6.87 -4.18
N PHE A 100 7.13 -6.37 -5.41
CA PHE A 100 8.00 -6.69 -6.54
C PHE A 100 9.44 -6.23 -6.34
N SER A 101 9.65 -5.03 -5.83
CA SER A 101 10.99 -4.49 -5.57
C SER A 101 11.77 -5.38 -4.60
N ALA A 102 11.12 -5.83 -3.52
CA ALA A 102 11.69 -6.76 -2.56
C ALA A 102 11.96 -8.15 -3.16
N LEU A 103 11.00 -8.72 -3.90
CA LEU A 103 11.15 -10.01 -4.56
C LEU A 103 12.29 -10.02 -5.58
N LEU A 104 12.40 -8.98 -6.41
CA LEU A 104 13.46 -8.85 -7.42
C LEU A 104 14.84 -8.67 -6.76
N MET A 105 14.90 -7.99 -5.62
CA MET A 105 16.13 -7.85 -4.82
C MET A 105 16.56 -9.19 -4.21
N LEU A 106 15.64 -9.91 -3.56
CA LEU A 106 15.93 -11.24 -2.98
C LEU A 106 16.32 -12.25 -4.07
N ALA A 107 15.63 -12.23 -5.20
CA ALA A 107 15.92 -13.09 -6.34
C ALA A 107 17.34 -12.89 -6.89
N GLU A 108 17.80 -11.63 -6.98
CA GLU A 108 19.18 -11.32 -7.38
C GLU A 108 20.20 -11.77 -6.32
N ARG A 109 19.92 -11.49 -5.03
CA ARG A 109 20.83 -11.84 -3.93
C ARG A 109 21.03 -13.35 -3.80
N ASP A 110 19.94 -14.11 -3.86
CA ASP A 110 19.93 -15.55 -3.56
C ASP A 110 19.99 -16.42 -4.83
N GLY A 111 19.99 -15.81 -6.01
CA GLY A 111 20.18 -16.49 -7.29
C GLY A 111 19.02 -17.40 -7.70
N PHE A 112 17.78 -16.92 -7.61
CA PHE A 112 16.60 -17.67 -8.08
C PHE A 112 15.77 -16.90 -9.12
N SER A 113 15.04 -17.65 -9.95
CA SER A 113 14.02 -17.10 -10.84
C SER A 113 12.67 -17.02 -10.12
N LEU A 114 11.96 -15.90 -10.25
CA LEU A 114 10.62 -15.74 -9.71
C LEU A 114 9.62 -16.69 -10.37
N ARG A 115 9.85 -17.08 -11.63
CA ARG A 115 9.01 -18.04 -12.36
C ARG A 115 9.06 -19.45 -11.79
N ASP A 116 10.12 -19.77 -11.05
CA ASP A 116 10.29 -21.09 -10.41
C ASP A 116 9.65 -21.13 -9.01
N ARG A 117 9.05 -20.03 -8.56
CA ARG A 117 8.44 -19.89 -7.22
C ARG A 117 6.91 -19.92 -7.31
N THR A 118 6.31 -20.47 -6.26
CA THR A 118 4.87 -20.35 -6.00
C THR A 118 4.62 -19.25 -4.96
N ILE A 119 3.78 -18.25 -5.29
CA ILE A 119 3.47 -17.12 -4.40
C ILE A 119 2.06 -17.25 -3.83
N GLY A 120 1.98 -17.46 -2.52
CA GLY A 120 0.74 -17.43 -1.74
C GLY A 120 0.36 -16.01 -1.35
N ILE A 121 -0.81 -15.56 -1.79
CA ILE A 121 -1.37 -14.23 -1.52
C ILE A 121 -2.50 -14.37 -0.51
N VAL A 122 -2.29 -13.85 0.70
CA VAL A 122 -3.28 -13.86 1.78
C VAL A 122 -3.99 -12.50 1.83
N GLY A 123 -5.27 -12.48 1.47
CA GLY A 123 -6.06 -11.27 1.25
C GLY A 123 -6.01 -10.83 -0.21
N VAL A 124 -7.09 -11.05 -0.96
CA VAL A 124 -7.19 -10.78 -2.40
C VAL A 124 -8.11 -9.58 -2.64
N GLY A 125 -7.91 -8.53 -1.85
CA GLY A 125 -8.59 -7.24 -2.01
C GLY A 125 -7.91 -6.34 -3.03
N ASN A 126 -7.91 -5.03 -2.79
CA ASN A 126 -7.33 -4.04 -3.71
C ASN A 126 -5.84 -4.28 -4.02
N VAL A 127 -5.03 -4.69 -3.04
CA VAL A 127 -3.60 -4.95 -3.26
C VAL A 127 -3.39 -6.34 -3.83
N GLY A 128 -3.92 -7.38 -3.17
CA GLY A 128 -3.68 -8.78 -3.52
C GLY A 128 -4.11 -9.13 -4.95
N SER A 129 -5.27 -8.66 -5.42
CA SER A 129 -5.70 -8.93 -6.81
C SER A 129 -4.79 -8.25 -7.85
N ARG A 130 -4.34 -7.02 -7.58
CA ARG A 130 -3.41 -6.28 -8.44
C ARG A 130 -2.00 -6.88 -8.43
N LEU A 131 -1.61 -7.51 -7.32
CA LEU A 131 -0.37 -8.29 -7.24
C LEU A 131 -0.50 -9.57 -8.06
N GLN A 132 -1.59 -10.32 -7.87
CA GLN A 132 -1.90 -11.55 -8.62
C GLN A 132 -1.81 -11.31 -10.13
N THR A 133 -2.56 -10.33 -10.65
CA THR A 133 -2.61 -10.06 -12.10
C THR A 133 -1.22 -9.81 -12.70
N ARG A 134 -0.33 -9.11 -11.98
CA ARG A 134 1.03 -8.83 -12.45
C ARG A 134 1.95 -10.05 -12.36
N LEU A 135 1.80 -10.87 -11.31
CA LEU A 135 2.55 -12.12 -11.17
C LEU A 135 2.16 -13.12 -12.26
N GLU A 136 0.87 -13.28 -12.53
CA GLU A 136 0.36 -14.13 -13.60
C GLU A 136 0.82 -13.64 -14.98
N ALA A 137 0.89 -12.33 -15.20
CA ALA A 137 1.44 -11.76 -16.45
C ALA A 137 2.90 -12.15 -16.68
N LEU A 138 3.68 -12.40 -15.62
CA LEU A 138 5.05 -12.93 -15.71
C LEU A 138 5.13 -14.44 -15.83
N GLY A 139 3.99 -15.15 -15.78
CA GLY A 139 3.93 -16.60 -15.71
C GLY A 139 4.32 -17.18 -14.35
N ILE A 140 4.21 -16.40 -13.27
CA ILE A 140 4.49 -16.84 -11.90
C ILE A 140 3.24 -17.49 -11.32
N ARG A 141 3.38 -18.68 -10.72
CA ARG A 141 2.26 -19.39 -10.10
C ARG A 141 1.82 -18.68 -8.82
N THR A 142 0.52 -18.41 -8.70
CA THR A 142 -0.08 -17.83 -7.49
C THR A 142 -1.06 -18.78 -6.82
N LEU A 143 -1.12 -18.73 -5.49
CA LEU A 143 -2.15 -19.37 -4.67
C LEU A 143 -2.89 -18.28 -3.89
N LEU A 144 -4.22 -18.35 -3.85
CA LEU A 144 -5.04 -17.29 -3.30
C LEU A 144 -5.71 -17.74 -2.01
N CYS A 145 -5.63 -16.94 -0.96
CA CYS A 145 -6.38 -17.18 0.27
C CYS A 145 -7.18 -15.94 0.65
N ASP A 146 -8.50 -16.03 0.55
CA ASP A 146 -9.43 -14.99 1.00
C ASP A 146 -10.76 -15.63 1.45
N PRO A 147 -10.83 -16.11 2.71
CA PRO A 147 -12.03 -16.78 3.21
C PRO A 147 -13.32 -15.94 3.11
N PRO A 148 -13.32 -14.61 3.38
CA PRO A 148 -14.49 -13.77 3.14
C PRO A 148 -15.00 -13.77 1.70
N ARG A 149 -14.09 -13.69 0.70
CA ARG A 149 -14.46 -13.72 -0.72
C ARG A 149 -14.93 -15.11 -1.14
N ALA A 150 -14.26 -16.17 -0.69
CA ALA A 150 -14.66 -17.55 -0.93
C ALA A 150 -16.07 -17.84 -0.39
N ALA A 151 -16.36 -17.42 0.85
CA ALA A 151 -17.68 -17.59 1.47
C ALA A 151 -18.79 -16.81 0.77
N ARG A 152 -18.45 -15.69 0.11
CA ARG A 152 -19.39 -14.91 -0.72
C ARG A 152 -19.66 -15.55 -2.09
N GLY A 153 -18.87 -16.55 -2.49
CA GLY A 153 -18.95 -17.17 -3.81
C GLY A 153 -18.32 -16.34 -4.93
N ASP A 154 -17.34 -15.49 -4.59
CA ASP A 154 -16.57 -14.77 -5.60
C ASP A 154 -15.80 -15.73 -6.51
N GLU A 155 -15.57 -15.34 -7.76
CA GLU A 155 -14.71 -16.08 -8.68
C GLU A 155 -13.24 -16.10 -8.20
N GLY A 156 -12.62 -17.29 -8.27
CA GLY A 156 -11.22 -17.53 -7.92
C GLY A 156 -11.01 -18.94 -7.34
N ASP A 157 -9.85 -19.55 -7.58
CA ASP A 157 -9.43 -20.78 -6.90
C ASP A 157 -8.89 -20.43 -5.50
N PHE A 158 -9.80 -20.07 -4.59
CA PHE A 158 -9.46 -19.73 -3.22
C PHE A 158 -9.14 -21.00 -2.42
N ARG A 159 -7.96 -21.01 -1.82
CA ARG A 159 -7.41 -22.08 -0.99
C ARG A 159 -7.39 -21.65 0.47
N THR A 160 -7.26 -22.63 1.35
CA THR A 160 -7.03 -22.41 2.78
C THR A 160 -5.62 -21.90 3.02
N LEU A 161 -5.42 -21.20 4.15
CA LEU A 161 -4.10 -20.73 4.55
C LEU A 161 -3.12 -21.91 4.76
N ASP A 162 -3.62 -23.05 5.21
CA ASP A 162 -2.83 -24.27 5.39
C ASP A 162 -2.26 -24.82 4.07
N GLU A 163 -3.06 -24.81 3.00
CA GLU A 163 -2.60 -25.20 1.67
C GLU A 163 -1.52 -24.25 1.15
N LEU A 164 -1.69 -22.93 1.36
CA LEU A 164 -0.66 -21.95 1.01
C LEU A 164 0.65 -22.20 1.76
N VAL A 165 0.60 -22.48 3.06
CA VAL A 165 1.80 -22.76 3.87
C VAL A 165 2.53 -24.03 3.39
N GLN A 166 1.79 -25.02 2.91
CA GLN A 166 2.37 -26.27 2.38
C GLN A 166 2.98 -26.10 0.99
N GLU A 167 2.35 -25.31 0.11
CA GLU A 167 2.72 -25.24 -1.31
C GLU A 167 3.53 -24.01 -1.69
N ALA A 168 3.35 -22.87 -1.03
CA ALA A 168 3.99 -21.61 -1.42
C ALA A 168 5.47 -21.54 -0.98
N ASP A 169 6.27 -20.90 -1.82
CA ASP A 169 7.67 -20.55 -1.52
C ASP A 169 7.76 -19.10 -1.02
N VAL A 170 6.77 -18.28 -1.37
CA VAL A 170 6.59 -16.91 -0.88
C VAL A 170 5.19 -16.80 -0.28
N LEU A 171 5.06 -16.30 0.95
CA LEU A 171 3.77 -15.99 1.57
C LEU A 171 3.70 -14.48 1.84
N THR A 172 2.74 -13.79 1.22
CA THR A 172 2.57 -12.33 1.35
C THR A 172 1.18 -11.96 1.86
N PHE A 173 1.13 -11.03 2.83
CA PHE A 173 -0.09 -10.63 3.53
C PHE A 173 -0.60 -9.26 3.07
N HIS A 174 -1.90 -9.21 2.75
CA HIS A 174 -2.62 -8.04 2.23
C HIS A 174 -4.03 -7.92 2.84
N THR A 175 -4.20 -8.37 4.07
CA THR A 175 -5.45 -8.35 4.83
C THR A 175 -5.63 -7.08 5.66
N PRO A 176 -6.87 -6.65 5.95
CA PRO A 176 -7.15 -5.76 7.09
C PRO A 176 -6.76 -6.42 8.42
N LEU A 177 -6.70 -5.63 9.51
CA LEU A 177 -6.52 -6.16 10.86
C LEU A 177 -7.86 -6.31 11.58
N TYR A 178 -8.40 -7.54 11.59
CA TYR A 178 -9.53 -7.92 12.41
C TYR A 178 -9.04 -8.63 13.66
N LYS A 179 -9.35 -8.05 14.83
CA LYS A 179 -8.97 -8.61 16.14
C LYS A 179 -9.87 -9.78 16.54
N ASP A 180 -11.11 -9.75 16.07
CA ASP A 180 -12.18 -10.66 16.43
C ASP A 180 -13.01 -11.05 15.19
N GLY A 181 -13.97 -11.95 15.37
CA GLY A 181 -14.88 -12.38 14.32
C GLY A 181 -14.39 -13.60 13.52
N PRO A 182 -15.21 -14.10 12.58
CA PRO A 182 -14.94 -15.35 11.86
C PRO A 182 -13.73 -15.27 10.92
N TYR A 183 -13.30 -14.06 10.58
CA TYR A 183 -12.17 -13.80 9.71
C TYR A 183 -11.06 -13.01 10.44
N LYS A 184 -10.86 -13.31 11.72
CA LYS A 184 -9.78 -12.72 12.53
C LYS A 184 -8.44 -12.84 11.79
N THR A 185 -7.69 -11.75 11.76
CA THR A 185 -6.35 -11.67 11.14
C THR A 185 -5.26 -11.24 12.11
N LEU A 186 -5.61 -10.87 13.35
CA LEU A 186 -4.63 -10.71 14.43
C LEU A 186 -3.88 -12.02 14.65
N HIS A 187 -2.57 -11.97 14.50
CA HIS A 187 -1.64 -13.10 14.54
C HIS A 187 -2.07 -14.23 13.59
N LEU A 188 -2.50 -13.86 12.38
CA LEU A 188 -2.79 -14.83 11.32
C LEU A 188 -1.56 -15.69 10.99
N ALA A 189 -0.37 -15.07 11.01
CA ALA A 189 0.90 -15.78 11.06
C ALA A 189 1.40 -15.83 12.51
N ASP A 190 0.89 -16.79 13.27
CA ASP A 190 1.32 -17.10 14.63
C ASP A 190 2.56 -18.00 14.65
N GLU A 191 3.04 -18.34 15.84
CA GLU A 191 4.19 -19.26 16.04
C GLU A 191 3.99 -20.63 15.38
N THR A 192 2.76 -21.15 15.33
CA THR A 192 2.46 -22.45 14.73
C THR A 192 2.59 -22.40 13.21
N LEU A 193 2.03 -21.37 12.58
CA LEU A 193 2.12 -21.16 11.15
C LEU A 193 3.57 -20.88 10.74
N ILE A 194 4.25 -19.96 11.43
CA ILE A 194 5.62 -19.57 11.12
C ILE A 194 6.56 -20.78 11.16
N ARG A 195 6.39 -21.68 12.15
CA ARG A 195 7.18 -22.92 12.24
C ARG A 195 6.97 -23.88 11.07
N ARG A 196 5.81 -23.84 10.42
CA ARG A 196 5.45 -24.73 9.30
C ARG A 196 5.89 -24.19 7.94
N LEU A 197 6.34 -22.95 7.85
CA LEU A 197 6.90 -22.40 6.62
C LEU A 197 8.09 -23.25 6.15
N LYS A 198 8.21 -23.42 4.84
CA LYS A 198 9.32 -24.18 4.26
C LYS A 198 10.68 -23.55 4.62
N PRO A 199 11.74 -24.33 4.79
CA PRO A 199 13.10 -23.80 4.78
C PRO A 199 13.37 -23.00 3.50
N GLY A 200 13.87 -21.78 3.64
CA GLY A 200 14.11 -20.84 2.54
C GLY A 200 12.86 -20.11 2.03
N ALA A 201 11.71 -20.24 2.71
CA ALA A 201 10.51 -19.50 2.33
C ALA A 201 10.68 -18.00 2.56
N ILE A 202 9.97 -17.20 1.76
CA ILE A 202 9.93 -15.74 1.88
C ILE A 202 8.60 -15.34 2.55
N LEU A 203 8.66 -14.61 3.65
CA LEU A 203 7.50 -14.01 4.32
C LEU A 203 7.49 -12.50 4.09
N ILE A 204 6.39 -11.97 3.54
CA ILE A 204 6.22 -10.53 3.29
C ILE A 204 4.99 -10.02 4.02
N ASN A 205 5.16 -9.03 4.90
CA ASN A 205 4.03 -8.32 5.49
C ASN A 205 4.13 -6.82 5.17
N ALA A 206 3.20 -6.36 4.34
CA ALA A 206 3.01 -4.95 4.01
C ALA A 206 1.55 -4.51 4.20
N CYS A 207 0.82 -5.16 5.12
CA CYS A 207 -0.57 -4.83 5.43
C CYS A 207 -0.73 -4.14 6.79
N ARG A 208 -0.65 -4.89 7.89
CA ARG A 208 -0.72 -4.40 9.27
C ARG A 208 0.22 -5.24 10.14
N GLY A 209 0.94 -4.57 11.04
CA GLY A 209 1.96 -5.21 11.89
C GLY A 209 1.46 -6.46 12.61
N PRO A 210 0.41 -6.36 13.45
CA PRO A 210 -0.10 -7.49 14.23
C PRO A 210 -0.73 -8.63 13.43
N VAL A 211 -0.72 -8.60 12.09
CA VAL A 211 -1.11 -9.77 11.29
C VAL A 211 -0.06 -10.89 11.43
N VAL A 212 1.19 -10.52 11.64
CA VAL A 212 2.29 -11.43 11.97
C VAL A 212 2.63 -11.25 13.44
N ASP A 213 2.73 -12.34 14.19
CA ASP A 213 3.26 -12.29 15.56
C ASP A 213 4.77 -12.01 15.50
N ASN A 214 5.14 -10.75 15.76
CA ASN A 214 6.51 -10.28 15.68
C ASN A 214 7.44 -10.98 16.69
N ALA A 215 6.93 -11.38 17.86
CA ALA A 215 7.73 -12.06 18.87
C ALA A 215 8.02 -13.51 18.44
N ALA A 216 7.00 -14.21 17.93
CA ALA A 216 7.15 -15.55 17.37
C ALA A 216 8.09 -15.57 16.16
N LEU A 217 7.98 -14.57 15.29
CA LEU A 217 8.86 -14.41 14.12
C LEU A 217 10.32 -14.22 14.54
N LEU A 218 10.60 -13.31 15.48
CA LEU A 218 11.95 -13.09 16.01
C LEU A 218 12.51 -14.36 16.66
N ALA A 219 11.72 -15.04 17.48
CA ALA A 219 12.13 -16.30 18.10
C ALA A 219 12.48 -17.36 17.04
N ARG A 220 11.74 -17.39 15.92
CA ARG A 220 12.01 -18.33 14.83
C ARG A 220 13.29 -18.01 14.07
N LEU A 221 13.55 -16.73 13.77
CA LEU A 221 14.77 -16.28 13.11
C LEU A 221 16.01 -16.57 13.99
N ASN A 222 15.93 -16.31 15.29
CA ASN A 222 16.99 -16.62 16.25
C ASN A 222 17.26 -18.12 16.41
N ALA A 223 16.25 -18.96 16.17
CA ALA A 223 16.40 -20.42 16.16
C ALA A 223 17.11 -20.96 14.89
N GLY A 224 17.51 -20.09 13.96
CA GLY A 224 18.29 -20.45 12.77
C GLY A 224 17.49 -21.13 11.66
N GLN A 225 16.15 -21.03 11.64
CA GLN A 225 15.40 -21.45 10.45
C GLN A 225 15.76 -20.51 9.29
N PRO A 226 16.15 -21.03 8.11
CA PRO A 226 16.33 -20.18 6.94
C PRO A 226 14.96 -19.66 6.51
N LEU A 227 14.73 -18.37 6.71
CA LEU A 227 13.59 -17.63 6.18
C LEU A 227 14.14 -16.32 5.63
N SER A 228 13.55 -15.85 4.54
CA SER A 228 13.70 -14.44 4.16
C SER A 228 12.45 -13.68 4.55
N VAL A 229 12.61 -12.50 5.12
CA VAL A 229 11.54 -11.73 5.73
C VAL A 229 11.61 -10.28 5.28
N VAL A 230 10.47 -9.78 4.84
CA VAL A 230 10.27 -8.39 4.43
C VAL A 230 9.10 -7.81 5.22
N LEU A 231 9.37 -6.83 6.08
CA LEU A 231 8.35 -6.15 6.88
C LEU A 231 8.31 -4.67 6.52
N ASP A 232 7.17 -4.20 6.01
CA ASP A 232 6.88 -2.76 5.97
C ASP A 232 6.14 -2.31 7.24
N VAL A 233 5.53 -3.24 7.96
CA VAL A 233 4.64 -2.95 9.10
C VAL A 233 5.06 -3.76 10.33
N TRP A 234 4.87 -3.18 11.51
CA TRP A 234 5.39 -3.70 12.77
C TRP A 234 4.30 -3.74 13.84
N GLU A 235 4.26 -4.82 14.62
CA GLU A 235 3.51 -4.82 15.87
C GLU A 235 4.16 -3.81 16.83
N GLY A 236 3.35 -2.89 17.37
CA GLY A 236 3.83 -1.84 18.28
C GLY A 236 4.22 -0.51 17.63
N GLU A 237 3.92 -0.27 16.34
CA GLU A 237 4.21 1.02 15.69
C GLU A 237 3.73 2.24 16.50
N PRO A 238 4.56 3.30 16.63
CA PRO A 238 5.86 3.52 15.97
C PRO A 238 7.06 2.83 16.64
N ASP A 239 6.87 2.20 17.80
CA ASP A 239 7.92 1.60 18.64
C ASP A 239 8.20 0.13 18.23
N LEU A 240 8.75 -0.06 17.04
CA LEU A 240 9.08 -1.39 16.52
C LEU A 240 10.15 -2.12 17.36
N ASN A 241 10.14 -3.46 17.28
CA ASN A 241 11.19 -4.28 17.87
C ASN A 241 12.49 -4.20 17.04
N VAL A 242 13.51 -3.52 17.58
CA VAL A 242 14.80 -3.29 16.90
C VAL A 242 15.54 -4.61 16.62
N ALA A 243 15.49 -5.59 17.54
CA ALA A 243 16.12 -6.89 17.32
C ALA A 243 15.45 -7.66 16.17
N LEU A 244 14.13 -7.49 15.99
CA LEU A 244 13.45 -8.03 14.80
C LEU A 244 13.89 -7.32 13.53
N LEU A 245 14.01 -5.99 13.54
CA LEU A 245 14.51 -5.25 12.38
C LEU A 245 15.91 -5.74 11.97
N GLU A 246 16.81 -5.97 12.91
CA GLU A 246 18.15 -6.51 12.64
C GLU A 246 18.12 -7.91 12.03
N ALA A 247 17.10 -8.72 12.35
CA ALA A 247 16.98 -10.10 11.90
C ALA A 247 16.28 -10.26 10.53
N VAL A 248 15.53 -9.27 10.05
CA VAL A 248 14.83 -9.33 8.75
C VAL A 248 15.69 -8.81 7.60
N ASP A 249 15.44 -9.27 6.37
CA ASP A 249 16.19 -8.85 5.19
C ASP A 249 15.87 -7.42 4.76
N ILE A 250 14.58 -7.05 4.84
CA ILE A 250 14.11 -5.69 4.54
C ILE A 250 13.10 -5.28 5.60
N GLY A 251 13.33 -4.11 6.20
CA GLY A 251 12.44 -3.46 7.13
C GLY A 251 12.20 -2.01 6.75
N THR A 252 10.96 -1.60 6.53
CA THR A 252 10.61 -0.20 6.21
C THR A 252 9.57 0.38 7.15
N SER A 253 9.43 1.71 7.18
CA SER A 253 8.64 2.42 8.19
C SER A 253 7.18 2.63 7.79
N HIS A 254 6.48 1.59 7.36
CA HIS A 254 5.08 1.64 6.93
C HIS A 254 4.85 2.65 5.80
N ILE A 255 5.62 2.47 4.73
CA ILE A 255 5.71 3.33 3.54
C ILE A 255 5.50 2.58 2.23
N ALA A 256 5.17 1.28 2.24
CA ALA A 256 4.98 0.52 1.00
C ALA A 256 3.95 1.20 0.07
N GLY A 257 2.93 1.83 0.63
CA GLY A 257 1.90 2.59 -0.08
C GLY A 257 2.23 4.06 -0.39
N TYR A 258 3.43 4.56 -0.11
CA TYR A 258 3.75 5.99 -0.18
C TYR A 258 4.30 6.40 -1.55
N THR A 259 3.42 6.59 -2.53
CA THR A 259 3.78 7.21 -3.81
C THR A 259 3.10 8.56 -3.98
N LEU A 260 3.66 9.44 -4.81
CA LEU A 260 3.03 10.70 -5.16
C LEU A 260 1.68 10.46 -5.85
N GLU A 261 1.65 9.51 -6.80
CA GLU A 261 0.46 9.03 -7.49
C GLU A 261 -0.59 8.52 -6.51
N GLY A 262 -0.18 7.73 -5.51
CA GLY A 262 -1.11 7.12 -4.56
C GLY A 262 -1.73 8.14 -3.62
N LYS A 263 -0.93 9.08 -3.11
CA LYS A 263 -1.44 10.19 -2.29
C LYS A 263 -2.36 11.11 -3.09
N ALA A 264 -1.99 11.43 -4.34
CA ALA A 264 -2.83 12.23 -5.24
C ALA A 264 -4.16 11.52 -5.56
N ARG A 265 -4.14 10.20 -5.84
CA ARG A 265 -5.36 9.40 -6.02
C ARG A 265 -6.27 9.43 -4.80
N GLY A 266 -5.69 9.42 -3.60
CA GLY A 266 -6.44 9.55 -2.36
C GLY A 266 -7.25 10.84 -2.31
N THR A 267 -6.60 11.98 -2.55
CA THR A 267 -7.26 13.29 -2.58
C THR A 267 -8.28 13.37 -3.71
N THR A 268 -7.93 12.91 -4.92
CA THR A 268 -8.83 12.95 -6.09
C THR A 268 -10.11 12.16 -5.85
N GLN A 269 -10.04 10.92 -5.34
CA GLN A 269 -11.25 10.11 -5.11
C GLN A 269 -12.20 10.76 -4.10
N VAL A 270 -11.67 11.33 -3.02
CA VAL A 270 -12.47 12.04 -2.02
C VAL A 270 -13.08 13.32 -2.60
N PHE A 271 -12.30 14.05 -3.40
CA PHE A 271 -12.79 15.23 -4.11
C PHE A 271 -13.94 14.87 -5.06
N GLU A 272 -13.79 13.83 -5.87
CA GLU A 272 -14.81 13.38 -6.81
C GLU A 272 -16.08 12.95 -6.05
N ALA A 273 -15.93 12.18 -4.97
CA ALA A 273 -17.06 11.75 -4.13
C ALA A 273 -17.79 12.93 -3.48
N TYR A 274 -17.05 13.91 -2.95
CA TYR A 274 -17.65 15.11 -2.37
C TYR A 274 -18.34 15.97 -3.44
N SER A 275 -17.72 16.10 -4.61
CA SER A 275 -18.30 16.84 -5.74
C SER A 275 -19.64 16.24 -6.18
N ALA A 276 -19.74 14.90 -6.21
CA ALA A 276 -20.98 14.19 -6.49
C ALA A 276 -22.01 14.38 -5.36
N PHE A 277 -21.59 14.30 -4.10
CA PHE A 277 -22.46 14.50 -2.93
C PHE A 277 -23.17 15.86 -2.94
N ILE A 278 -22.49 16.92 -3.37
CA ILE A 278 -23.06 18.27 -3.46
C ILE A 278 -23.76 18.58 -4.79
N GLY A 279 -23.93 17.60 -5.68
CA GLY A 279 -24.58 17.76 -6.98
C GLY A 279 -23.76 18.53 -8.01
N ARG A 280 -22.43 18.54 -7.89
CA ARG A 280 -21.48 19.21 -8.80
C ARG A 280 -20.38 18.25 -9.25
N GLU A 281 -20.78 17.09 -9.78
CA GLU A 281 -19.84 16.02 -10.16
C GLU A 281 -18.71 16.57 -11.04
N GLN A 282 -17.47 16.35 -10.59
CA GLN A 282 -16.25 16.66 -11.31
C GLN A 282 -15.38 15.41 -11.34
N ARG A 283 -14.56 15.30 -12.38
CA ARG A 283 -13.53 14.28 -12.51
C ARG A 283 -12.18 14.92 -12.78
N VAL A 284 -11.12 14.33 -12.26
CA VAL A 284 -9.76 14.87 -12.41
C VAL A 284 -8.82 13.79 -12.92
N ALA A 285 -8.22 14.06 -14.08
CA ALA A 285 -7.14 13.22 -14.60
C ALA A 285 -5.88 13.41 -13.73
N LEU A 286 -5.40 12.33 -13.11
CA LEU A 286 -4.29 12.35 -12.15
C LEU A 286 -3.02 12.99 -12.71
N GLU A 287 -2.73 12.75 -14.00
CA GLU A 287 -1.57 13.30 -14.72
C GLU A 287 -1.54 14.84 -14.74
N THR A 288 -2.69 15.50 -14.56
CA THR A 288 -2.75 16.97 -14.51
C THR A 288 -2.27 17.56 -13.19
N LEU A 289 -2.19 16.74 -12.14
CA LEU A 289 -1.76 17.14 -10.80
C LEU A 289 -0.28 16.83 -10.56
N LEU A 290 0.24 15.79 -11.20
CA LEU A 290 1.55 15.25 -10.88
C LEU A 290 2.66 16.03 -11.60
N PRO A 291 3.75 16.40 -10.92
CA PRO A 291 4.93 16.95 -11.57
C PRO A 291 5.59 15.90 -12.47
N ALA A 292 6.38 16.38 -13.43
CA ALA A 292 7.21 15.51 -14.25
C ALA A 292 8.17 14.68 -13.37
N PRO A 293 8.33 13.36 -13.63
CA PRO A 293 9.28 12.54 -12.90
C PRO A 293 10.72 12.90 -13.26
N GLU A 294 11.64 12.71 -12.31
CA GLU A 294 13.08 12.90 -12.53
C GLU A 294 13.62 12.03 -13.69
N PHE A 295 13.18 10.77 -13.74
CA PHE A 295 13.43 9.84 -14.84
C PHE A 295 12.15 9.60 -15.64
N GLY A 296 11.92 10.42 -16.66
CA GLY A 296 10.66 10.36 -17.44
C GLY A 296 10.66 9.44 -18.65
N ARG A 297 11.82 9.12 -19.25
CA ARG A 297 11.88 8.31 -20.47
C ARG A 297 13.14 7.47 -20.58
N ILE A 298 13.01 6.24 -21.05
CA ILE A 298 14.11 5.33 -21.37
C ILE A 298 13.80 4.50 -22.63
N THR A 299 14.84 4.01 -23.30
CA THR A 299 14.73 3.03 -24.39
C THR A 299 15.21 1.66 -23.92
N LEU A 300 14.42 0.62 -24.18
CA LEU A 300 14.75 -0.78 -23.95
C LEU A 300 14.99 -1.44 -25.32
N HIS A 301 16.15 -2.08 -25.46
CA HIS A 301 16.51 -2.88 -26.63
C HIS A 301 16.43 -4.37 -26.31
N GLY A 302 15.72 -5.13 -27.14
CA GLY A 302 15.57 -6.58 -27.04
C GLY A 302 14.49 -7.02 -26.04
N PRO A 303 14.44 -8.34 -25.74
CA PRO A 303 13.40 -8.93 -24.91
C PRO A 303 13.53 -8.54 -23.44
N LEU A 304 12.41 -8.59 -22.71
CA LEU A 304 12.38 -8.37 -21.26
C LEU A 304 12.64 -9.67 -20.49
N ASP A 305 13.78 -9.74 -19.81
CA ASP A 305 14.10 -10.79 -18.83
C ASP A 305 14.03 -10.27 -17.38
N GLN A 306 14.15 -11.16 -16.39
CA GLN A 306 14.08 -10.80 -14.96
C GLN A 306 15.16 -9.77 -14.54
N PRO A 307 16.46 -9.93 -14.89
CA PRO A 307 17.48 -8.92 -14.59
C PRO A 307 17.17 -7.54 -15.19
N THR A 308 16.62 -7.49 -16.40
CA THR A 308 16.24 -6.23 -17.05
C THR A 308 15.01 -5.61 -16.40
N LEU A 309 13.98 -6.41 -16.09
CA LEU A 309 12.83 -5.96 -15.32
C LEU A 309 13.26 -5.39 -13.97
N LYS A 310 14.18 -6.04 -13.26
CA LYS A 310 14.74 -5.55 -11.99
C LYS A 310 15.38 -4.18 -12.14
N ARG A 311 16.20 -3.97 -13.18
CA ARG A 311 16.83 -2.66 -13.45
C ARG A 311 15.80 -1.56 -13.71
N LEU A 312 14.76 -1.85 -14.50
CA LEU A 312 13.68 -0.89 -14.78
C LEU A 312 12.85 -0.59 -13.53
N ALA A 313 12.45 -1.62 -12.79
CA ALA A 313 11.68 -1.48 -11.55
C ALA A 313 12.45 -0.68 -10.50
N HIS A 314 13.74 -0.98 -10.29
CA HIS A 314 14.59 -0.31 -9.30
C HIS A 314 15.09 1.07 -9.73
N LEU A 315 15.00 1.42 -11.02
CA LEU A 315 15.17 2.80 -11.46
C LEU A 315 14.09 3.71 -10.85
N VAL A 316 12.85 3.21 -10.82
CA VAL A 316 11.70 3.92 -10.23
C VAL A 316 11.68 3.76 -8.71
N TYR A 317 11.78 2.52 -8.21
CA TYR A 317 11.74 2.23 -6.78
C TYR A 317 12.54 0.98 -6.37
N ASP A 318 13.55 1.21 -5.54
CA ASP A 318 14.35 0.17 -4.88
C ASP A 318 14.07 0.20 -3.37
N VAL A 319 13.51 -0.87 -2.84
CA VAL A 319 13.12 -0.99 -1.43
C VAL A 319 14.28 -0.76 -0.44
N ARG A 320 15.52 -1.01 -0.88
CA ARG A 320 16.72 -0.81 -0.05
C ARG A 320 16.96 0.65 0.31
N ARG A 321 16.41 1.59 -0.48
CA ARG A 321 16.50 3.03 -0.22
C ARG A 321 15.76 3.43 1.05
N ASP A 322 14.75 2.65 1.45
CA ASP A 322 13.91 2.93 2.62
C ASP A 322 14.30 2.06 3.82
N ASP A 323 14.87 0.89 3.57
CA ASP A 323 15.41 0.01 4.60
C ASP A 323 16.59 0.65 5.35
N ALA A 324 17.55 1.20 4.61
CA ALA A 324 18.77 1.76 5.19
C ALA A 324 18.52 2.93 6.17
N PRO A 325 17.66 3.93 5.84
CA PRO A 325 17.30 4.99 6.79
C PRO A 325 16.63 4.47 8.06
N LEU A 326 15.71 3.49 7.97
CA LEU A 326 15.05 2.95 9.15
C LEU A 326 16.07 2.29 10.08
N ARG A 327 16.96 1.44 9.55
CA ARG A 327 18.03 0.78 10.34
C ARG A 327 18.94 1.77 11.05
N LYS A 328 19.14 2.96 10.48
CA LYS A 328 19.99 4.01 11.09
C LYS A 328 19.35 4.68 12.30
N VAL A 329 18.02 4.74 12.37
CA VAL A 329 17.29 5.53 13.37
C VAL A 329 16.33 4.72 14.24
N ALA A 330 16.20 3.42 14.00
CA ALA A 330 15.34 2.53 14.77
C ALA A 330 15.69 2.58 16.27
N GLY A 331 14.66 2.62 17.11
CA GLY A 331 14.81 2.77 18.57
C GLY A 331 14.97 4.22 19.05
N ILE A 332 15.12 5.20 18.16
CA ILE A 332 15.11 6.63 18.53
C ILE A 332 13.66 7.13 18.54
N PRO A 333 13.14 7.65 19.67
CA PRO A 333 11.77 8.13 19.78
C PRO A 333 11.41 9.16 18.70
N GLY A 334 10.31 8.91 17.98
CA GLY A 334 9.77 9.81 16.96
C GLY A 334 10.45 9.74 15.58
N GLU A 335 11.59 9.08 15.42
CA GLU A 335 12.26 9.00 14.11
C GLU A 335 11.49 8.14 13.11
N PHE A 336 10.76 7.10 13.55
CA PHE A 336 9.87 6.31 12.69
C PHE A 336 8.84 7.18 11.97
N ASP A 337 8.13 8.04 12.71
CA ASP A 337 7.15 8.95 12.12
C ASP A 337 7.80 10.09 11.32
N LYS A 338 9.00 10.52 11.71
CA LYS A 338 9.76 11.53 10.97
C LYS A 338 10.19 11.03 9.59
N LEU A 339 10.60 9.77 9.46
CA LEU A 339 10.88 9.13 8.16
C LEU A 339 9.65 9.15 7.26
N ARG A 340 8.48 8.83 7.81
CA ARG A 340 7.20 8.84 7.07
C ARG A 340 6.77 10.24 6.68
N LYS A 341 6.93 11.21 7.57
CA LYS A 341 6.57 12.62 7.35
C LYS A 341 7.45 13.25 6.28
N ASN A 342 8.74 12.99 6.32
CA ASN A 342 9.75 13.54 5.41
C ASN A 342 10.14 12.56 4.30
N TYR A 343 9.24 11.61 3.98
CA TYR A 343 9.50 10.57 3.00
C TYR A 343 9.78 11.20 1.63
N LEU A 344 10.88 10.77 1.01
CA LEU A 344 11.29 11.25 -0.31
C LEU A 344 10.20 10.97 -1.36
N GLU A 345 10.13 11.80 -2.39
CA GLU A 345 9.15 11.62 -3.45
C GLU A 345 9.42 10.32 -4.22
N ARG A 346 8.62 9.31 -3.95
CA ARG A 346 8.57 8.04 -4.68
C ARG A 346 7.48 8.10 -5.74
N ARG A 347 7.81 7.64 -6.95
CA ARG A 347 6.89 7.49 -8.08
C ARG A 347 6.45 6.04 -8.27
N GLU A 348 5.48 5.83 -9.15
CA GLU A 348 5.05 4.50 -9.61
C GLU A 348 5.68 4.14 -10.95
N TRP A 349 5.69 2.85 -11.33
CA TRP A 349 6.28 2.38 -12.59
C TRP A 349 5.66 3.05 -13.82
N SER A 350 4.39 3.47 -13.72
CA SER A 350 3.66 4.22 -14.75
C SER A 350 4.27 5.59 -15.04
N SER A 351 5.09 6.14 -14.13
CA SER A 351 5.79 7.41 -14.34
C SER A 351 6.93 7.31 -15.35
N LEU A 352 7.50 6.13 -15.55
CA LEU A 352 8.60 5.90 -16.48
C LEU A 352 8.04 5.51 -17.86
N TYR A 353 8.29 6.34 -18.87
CA TYR A 353 7.96 6.01 -20.25
C TYR A 353 9.04 5.12 -20.88
N VAL A 354 8.69 3.89 -21.26
CA VAL A 354 9.63 2.90 -21.80
C VAL A 354 9.36 2.67 -23.30
N MET A 355 10.29 3.11 -24.15
CA MET A 355 10.25 2.82 -25.58
C MET A 355 10.96 1.50 -25.85
N CYS A 356 10.24 0.48 -26.33
CA CYS A 356 10.80 -0.84 -26.62
C CYS A 356 10.89 -1.07 -28.12
N ASP A 357 11.97 -1.66 -28.60
CA ASP A 357 12.06 -2.18 -29.98
C ASP A 357 11.49 -3.60 -30.14
N ASP A 358 11.23 -4.30 -29.02
CA ASP A 358 10.54 -5.57 -28.97
C ASP A 358 9.07 -5.38 -28.52
N GLU A 359 8.13 -5.83 -29.36
CA GLU A 359 6.69 -5.70 -29.11
C GLU A 359 6.22 -6.51 -27.90
N THR A 360 6.82 -7.69 -27.67
CA THR A 360 6.45 -8.56 -26.55
C THR A 360 6.87 -7.94 -25.21
N ALA A 361 8.05 -7.31 -25.16
CA ALA A 361 8.54 -6.57 -24.03
C ALA A 361 7.62 -5.37 -23.71
N ALA A 362 7.24 -4.58 -24.71
CA ALA A 362 6.29 -3.47 -24.52
C ALA A 362 4.96 -3.95 -23.93
N ALA A 363 4.37 -4.99 -24.52
CA ALA A 363 3.09 -5.55 -24.06
C ALA A 363 3.17 -6.10 -22.63
N LEU A 364 4.28 -6.77 -22.28
CA LEU A 364 4.51 -7.28 -20.93
C LEU A 364 4.67 -6.14 -19.92
N LEU A 365 5.48 -5.13 -20.23
CA LEU A 365 5.67 -3.95 -19.36
C LEU A 365 4.35 -3.23 -19.06
N CYS A 366 3.47 -3.08 -20.05
CA CYS A 366 2.12 -2.54 -19.85
C CYS A 366 1.29 -3.37 -18.87
N LYS A 367 1.33 -4.72 -18.96
CA LYS A 367 0.65 -5.61 -18.00
C LYS A 367 1.21 -5.49 -16.58
N LEU A 368 2.49 -5.16 -16.45
CA LEU A 368 3.15 -4.90 -15.16
C LEU A 368 2.84 -3.51 -14.59
N GLY A 369 2.31 -2.60 -15.40
CA GLY A 369 1.93 -1.25 -14.97
C GLY A 369 2.94 -0.16 -15.33
N PHE A 370 3.93 -0.45 -16.17
CA PHE A 370 4.76 0.59 -16.81
C PHE A 370 3.98 1.28 -17.93
N ASN A 371 4.38 2.50 -18.25
CA ASN A 371 3.95 3.18 -19.48
C ASN A 371 4.92 2.79 -20.60
N ALA A 372 4.60 1.76 -21.39
CA ALA A 372 5.49 1.25 -22.43
C ALA A 372 4.86 1.30 -23.83
N VAL A 373 5.68 1.55 -24.85
CA VAL A 373 5.26 1.52 -26.25
C VAL A 373 6.25 0.74 -27.10
N HIS A 374 5.73 0.07 -28.13
CA HIS A 374 6.58 -0.50 -29.18
C HIS A 374 6.93 0.60 -30.19
N HIS A 375 8.23 0.86 -30.34
CA HIS A 375 8.78 1.73 -31.36
C HIS A 375 9.84 0.93 -32.12
N PRO A 376 9.58 0.49 -33.37
CA PRO A 376 10.52 -0.32 -34.11
C PRO A 376 11.86 0.41 -34.24
N ALA A 377 12.96 -0.31 -34.04
CA ALA A 377 14.30 0.21 -34.30
C ALA A 377 14.44 0.53 -35.79
N HIS A 378 14.98 1.71 -36.11
CA HIS A 378 15.33 2.10 -37.48
C HIS A 378 16.61 1.42 -37.96
#